data_AF-A0A9X0DCP7-F1
#
_entry.id   AF-A0A9X0DCP7-F1
#
_cell.length_a   1.000
_cell.length_b   1.000
_cell.length_c   1.000
_cell.angle_alpha   90.00
_cell.angle_beta   90.00
_cell.angle_gamma   90.00
#
_symmetry.space_group_name_H-M   'P 1'
#
loop_
_entity.id
_entity.type
_entity.pdbx_description
1 polymer ?
#
loop_
_entity_poly.entity_id
_entity_poly.type
_entity_poly.pdbx_seq_one_letter_code
_entity_poly.pdbx_strand_id
1 'polypeptide(L)'
;MEAFLKHSKDCVGNLSQFTEVHVVLGNEACDLDSMVSSLVYAFSIYEKTRLLSVPVKPTAVIPVFNIPKADFCLRTEAVFLFKRFQLDPHYFTFIEDVNLQNLLDTKRLQLILVDHNILAQTQRHMDVAVIEILGRCTCKK
;
A
#
# COMPACT_ATOMS: atom_id res chain seq x y z
N MET A 1 -2.34 12.02 8.56
CA MET A 1 -1.39 11.50 7.54
C MET A 1 -0.04 11.16 8.14
N GLU A 2 0.78 12.09 8.61
CA GLU A 2 2.15 11.77 9.10
C GLU A 2 2.17 10.71 10.23
N ALA A 3 1.31 10.85 11.25
CA ALA A 3 1.19 9.87 12.32
C ALA A 3 0.83 8.46 11.81
N PHE A 4 -0.01 8.39 10.78
CA PHE A 4 -0.35 7.14 10.12
C PHE A 4 0.84 6.55 9.35
N LEU A 5 1.61 7.37 8.62
CA LEU A 5 2.79 6.90 7.90
C LEU A 5 3.85 6.33 8.86
N LYS A 6 4.10 7.01 9.99
CA LYS A 6 4.98 6.51 11.06
C LYS A 6 4.50 5.15 11.58
N HIS A 7 3.24 5.07 11.97
CA HIS A 7 2.64 3.84 12.46
C HIS A 7 2.73 2.70 11.43
N SER A 8 2.41 2.98 10.17
CA SER A 8 2.48 2.00 9.09
C SER A 8 3.92 1.51 8.87
N LYS A 9 4.91 2.40 8.95
CA LYS A 9 6.32 2.04 8.86
C LYS A 9 6.78 1.18 10.04
N ASP A 10 6.31 1.47 11.25
CA ASP A 10 6.58 0.65 12.44
C ASP A 10 5.95 -0.75 12.31
N CYS A 11 4.76 -0.85 11.71
CA CYS A 11 4.13 -2.14 11.41
C CYS A 11 4.96 -2.99 10.45
N VAL A 12 5.60 -2.39 9.44
CA VAL A 12 6.53 -3.11 8.54
C VAL A 12 7.68 -3.75 9.33
N GLY A 13 8.21 -3.07 10.34
CA GLY A 13 9.25 -3.62 11.23
C GLY A 13 8.75 -4.73 12.17
N ASN A 14 7.44 -4.86 12.36
CA ASN A 14 6.82 -5.75 13.35
C ASN A 14 5.74 -6.67 12.73
N LEU A 15 5.88 -7.02 11.45
CA LEU A 15 4.87 -7.79 10.70
C LEU A 15 4.46 -9.12 11.36
N SER A 16 5.31 -9.72 12.19
CA SER A 16 5.01 -10.97 12.91
C SER A 16 3.92 -10.82 13.98
N GLN A 17 3.62 -9.60 14.44
CA GLN A 17 2.58 -9.33 15.43
C GLN A 17 1.17 -9.33 14.83
N PHE A 18 1.07 -9.28 13.49
CA PHE A 18 -0.20 -9.16 12.79
C PHE A 18 -0.60 -10.49 12.15
N THR A 19 -1.87 -10.86 12.38
CA THR A 19 -2.49 -12.03 11.75
C THR A 19 -2.89 -11.76 10.31
N GLU A 20 -3.18 -10.50 9.97
CA GLU A 20 -3.56 -10.06 8.63
C GLU A 20 -2.79 -8.77 8.28
N VAL A 21 -2.37 -8.66 7.03
CA VAL A 21 -1.65 -7.49 6.52
C VAL A 21 -2.33 -7.02 5.25
N HIS A 22 -3.00 -5.87 5.36
CA HIS A 22 -3.67 -5.20 4.26
C HIS A 22 -2.66 -4.33 3.53
N VAL A 23 -2.25 -4.78 2.35
CA VAL A 23 -1.35 -4.04 1.48
C VAL A 23 -2.19 -3.29 0.44
N VAL A 24 -2.05 -1.97 0.41
CA VAL A 24 -2.67 -1.13 -0.61
C VAL A 24 -1.60 -0.81 -1.67
N LEU A 25 -1.75 -1.41 -2.85
CA LEU A 25 -0.73 -1.41 -3.90
C LEU A 25 -1.23 -0.66 -5.14
N GLY A 26 -0.44 0.33 -5.56
CA GLY A 26 -0.64 1.05 -6.82
C GLY A 26 -0.11 0.29 -8.04
N ASN A 27 -0.24 0.90 -9.22
CA ASN A 27 0.31 0.37 -10.46
C ASN A 27 1.86 0.37 -10.43
N GLU A 28 2.50 -0.39 -11.32
CA GLU A 28 3.98 -0.47 -11.44
C GLU A 28 4.63 0.80 -12.01
N ALA A 29 3.88 1.62 -12.74
CA ALA A 29 4.38 2.92 -13.19
C ALA A 29 4.61 3.85 -12.00
N CYS A 30 3.83 3.67 -10.94
CA CYS A 30 3.83 4.42 -9.69
C CYS A 30 3.86 5.92 -9.98
N ASP A 31 2.89 6.35 -10.78
CA ASP A 31 2.58 7.76 -11.03
C ASP A 31 1.97 8.42 -9.79
N LEU A 32 1.75 9.73 -9.88
CA LEU A 32 1.22 10.50 -8.77
C LEU A 32 -0.16 10.00 -8.31
N ASP A 33 -1.03 9.63 -9.25
CA ASP A 33 -2.40 9.19 -8.96
C ASP A 33 -2.40 7.89 -8.17
N SER A 34 -1.60 6.89 -8.57
CA SER A 34 -1.47 5.62 -7.84
C SER A 34 -0.79 5.79 -6.47
N MET A 35 0.23 6.65 -6.36
CA MET A 35 0.86 6.96 -5.07
C MET A 35 -0.12 7.62 -4.09
N VAL A 36 -0.82 8.67 -4.52
CA VAL A 36 -1.79 9.38 -3.65
C VAL A 36 -2.96 8.47 -3.31
N SER A 37 -3.48 7.70 -4.28
CA SER A 37 -4.60 6.78 -4.06
C SER A 37 -4.24 5.72 -3.02
N SER A 38 -3.03 5.14 -3.10
CA SER A 38 -2.59 4.13 -2.14
C SER A 38 -2.50 4.69 -0.72
N LEU A 39 -1.90 5.88 -0.56
CA LEU A 39 -1.77 6.56 0.74
C LEU A 39 -3.14 6.89 1.33
N VAL A 40 -4.01 7.53 0.55
CA VAL A 40 -5.31 8.02 1.04
C VAL A 40 -6.23 6.86 1.36
N TYR A 41 -6.24 5.81 0.53
CA TYR A 41 -7.08 4.66 0.79
C TYR A 41 -6.62 3.88 2.03
N ALA A 42 -5.32 3.62 2.17
CA ALA A 42 -4.76 3.00 3.36
C ALA A 42 -5.05 3.81 4.63
N PHE A 43 -4.94 5.14 4.56
CA PHE A 43 -5.28 6.04 5.67
C PHE A 43 -6.77 5.95 6.05
N SER A 44 -7.67 5.89 5.07
CA SER A 44 -9.11 5.73 5.31
C SER A 44 -9.44 4.43 6.07
N ILE A 45 -8.82 3.31 5.67
CA ILE A 45 -8.98 2.03 6.36
C ILE A 45 -8.45 2.14 7.80
N TYR A 46 -7.28 2.74 8.00
CA TYR A 46 -6.67 2.94 9.31
C TYR A 46 -7.57 3.78 10.25
N GLU A 47 -8.12 4.90 9.78
CA GLU A 47 -9.01 5.71 10.62
C GLU A 47 -10.32 4.97 10.92
N LYS A 48 -10.85 4.21 9.95
CA LYS A 48 -12.05 3.41 10.17
C LYS A 48 -11.85 2.33 11.23
N THR A 49 -10.73 1.62 11.22
CA THR A 49 -10.42 0.59 12.23
C THR A 49 -10.14 1.22 13.60
N ARG A 50 -9.53 2.39 13.65
CA ARG A 50 -9.28 3.13 14.89
C ARG A 50 -10.56 3.66 15.54
N LEU A 51 -11.53 4.12 14.74
CA LEU A 51 -12.79 4.71 15.22
C LEU A 51 -13.83 3.66 15.62
N LEU A 52 -13.86 2.53 14.94
CA LEU A 52 -14.75 1.42 15.25
C LEU A 52 -14.06 0.56 16.31
N SER A 53 -14.39 0.75 17.60
CA SER A 53 -13.91 -0.03 18.75
C SER A 53 -14.32 -1.52 18.73
N VAL A 54 -14.21 -2.17 17.57
CA VAL A 54 -14.48 -3.57 17.36
C VAL A 54 -13.19 -4.33 17.70
N PRO A 55 -13.26 -5.49 18.39
CA PRO A 55 -12.13 -6.40 18.49
C PRO A 55 -11.85 -6.98 17.11
N VAL A 56 -11.15 -6.21 16.29
CA VAL A 56 -10.59 -6.66 15.02
C VAL A 56 -9.37 -7.50 15.36
N LYS A 57 -9.13 -8.55 14.59
CA LYS A 57 -7.86 -9.27 14.63
C LYS A 57 -6.69 -8.26 14.51
N PRO A 58 -5.49 -8.57 15.03
CA PRO A 58 -4.32 -7.73 14.82
C PRO A 58 -4.04 -7.58 13.31
N THR A 59 -4.41 -6.43 12.76
CA THR A 59 -4.32 -6.13 11.32
C THR A 59 -3.43 -4.91 11.08
N ALA A 60 -2.44 -5.05 10.21
CA ALA A 60 -1.65 -3.93 9.73
C ALA A 60 -2.21 -3.41 8.40
N VAL A 61 -2.19 -2.09 8.19
CA VAL A 61 -2.57 -1.46 6.91
C VAL A 61 -1.35 -0.70 6.38
N ILE A 62 -0.88 -1.08 5.19
CA ILE A 62 0.39 -0.65 4.64
C ILE A 62 0.20 -0.16 3.21
N PRO A 63 0.32 1.15 2.94
CA PRO A 63 0.42 1.64 1.58
C PRO A 63 1.81 1.28 1.03
N VAL A 64 1.87 0.69 -0.16
CA VAL A 64 3.12 0.29 -0.80
C VAL A 64 3.23 0.97 -2.16
N PHE A 65 4.33 1.70 -2.35
CA PHE A 65 4.73 2.22 -3.66
C PHE A 65 5.39 1.09 -4.45
N ASN A 66 4.80 0.74 -5.59
CA ASN A 66 5.19 -0.41 -6.40
C ASN A 66 6.40 -0.12 -7.30
N ILE A 67 7.43 0.52 -6.72
CA ILE A 67 8.72 0.83 -7.33
C ILE A 67 9.83 0.69 -6.29
N PRO A 68 11.09 0.50 -6.72
CA PRO A 68 12.24 0.65 -5.86
C PRO A 68 12.30 2.02 -5.20
N LYS A 69 12.77 2.09 -3.95
CA LYS A 69 13.01 3.36 -3.25
C LYS A 69 13.96 4.28 -4.00
N ALA A 70 14.96 3.70 -4.68
CA ALA A 70 15.91 4.44 -5.51
C ALA A 70 15.24 5.21 -6.65
N ASP A 71 14.10 4.71 -7.16
CA ASP A 71 13.40 5.28 -8.30
C ASP A 71 12.40 6.38 -7.88
N PHE A 72 12.17 6.56 -6.58
CA PHE A 72 11.25 7.58 -6.06
C PHE A 72 11.63 8.99 -6.52
N CYS A 73 12.93 9.30 -6.58
CA CYS A 73 13.41 10.62 -7.01
C CYS A 73 13.08 10.93 -8.49
N LEU A 74 12.81 9.90 -9.30
CA LEU A 74 12.39 10.03 -10.70
C LEU A 74 10.93 10.44 -10.84
N ARG A 75 10.13 10.35 -9.77
CA ARG A 75 8.71 10.76 -9.73
C ARG A 75 8.60 12.21 -9.27
N THR A 76 9.12 13.11 -10.11
CA THR A 76 9.31 14.54 -9.81
C THR A 76 8.04 15.24 -9.31
N GLU A 77 6.88 14.96 -9.91
CA GLU A 77 5.59 15.49 -9.46
C GLU A 77 5.21 15.02 -8.05
N ALA A 78 5.38 13.71 -7.78
CA ALA A 78 5.13 13.14 -6.45
C ALA A 78 6.10 13.67 -5.40
N VAL A 79 7.39 13.76 -5.73
CA VAL A 79 8.41 14.35 -4.85
C VAL A 79 8.07 15.80 -4.52
N PHE A 80 7.71 16.60 -5.53
CA PHE A 80 7.31 17.99 -5.34
C PHE A 80 6.07 18.11 -4.45
N LEU A 81 5.03 17.31 -4.72
CA LEU A 81 3.78 17.33 -3.98
C LEU A 81 3.99 16.93 -2.50
N PHE A 82 4.64 15.79 -2.27
CA PHE A 82 4.88 15.28 -0.92
C PHE A 82 5.76 16.22 -0.10
N LYS A 83 6.76 16.85 -0.71
CA LYS A 83 7.54 17.91 -0.05
C LYS A 83 6.67 19.11 0.32
N ARG A 84 5.75 19.54 -0.55
CA ARG A 84 4.82 20.65 -0.27
C ARG A 84 3.90 20.34 0.91
N PHE A 85 3.49 19.08 1.07
CA PHE A 85 2.68 18.61 2.19
C PHE A 85 3.51 18.14 3.41
N GLN A 86 4.83 18.35 3.40
CA GLN A 86 5.74 17.98 4.50
C GLN A 86 5.69 16.49 4.86
N LEU A 87 5.45 15.64 3.86
CA LEU A 87 5.53 14.19 4.04
C LEU A 87 6.98 13.75 3.85
N ASP A 88 7.56 13.20 4.92
CA ASP A 88 8.93 12.69 4.91
C ASP A 88 8.99 11.34 4.16
N PRO A 89 9.79 11.23 3.09
CA PRO A 89 9.98 9.98 2.36
C PRO A 89 10.52 8.81 3.20
N HIS A 90 11.09 9.08 4.37
CA HIS A 90 11.52 8.04 5.30
C HIS A 90 10.37 7.15 5.78
N TYR A 91 9.16 7.70 5.86
CA TYR A 91 7.96 6.95 6.30
C TYR A 91 7.20 6.30 5.15
N PHE A 92 7.64 6.46 3.89
CA PHE A 92 7.07 5.71 2.78
C PHE A 92 7.57 4.28 2.78
N THR A 93 6.72 3.38 2.30
CA THR A 93 7.02 1.96 2.15
C THR A 93 7.06 1.64 0.67
N PHE A 94 8.19 1.11 0.23
CA PHE A 94 8.47 0.72 -1.15
C PHE A 94 8.35 -0.79 -1.32
N ILE A 95 8.34 -1.26 -2.56
CA ILE A 95 8.10 -2.68 -2.85
C ILE A 95 9.11 -3.61 -2.18
N GLU A 96 10.37 -3.19 -2.03
CA GLU A 96 11.41 -3.97 -1.36
C GLU A 96 11.34 -3.95 0.17
N ASP A 97 10.56 -3.03 0.77
CA ASP A 97 10.42 -2.94 2.22
C ASP A 97 9.53 -4.06 2.79
N VAL A 98 8.72 -4.71 1.95
CA VAL A 98 7.75 -5.73 2.37
C VAL A 98 7.93 -7.00 1.55
N ASN A 99 8.18 -8.13 2.24
CA ASN A 99 8.21 -9.44 1.58
C ASN A 99 6.78 -9.94 1.33
N LEU A 100 6.17 -9.48 0.24
CA LEU A 100 4.81 -9.85 -0.15
C LEU A 100 4.65 -11.35 -0.38
N GLN A 101 5.68 -12.03 -0.93
CA GLN A 101 5.67 -13.47 -1.13
C GLN A 101 5.54 -14.22 0.20
N ASN A 102 6.30 -13.84 1.22
CA ASN A 102 6.19 -14.46 2.54
C ASN A 102 4.81 -14.24 3.17
N LEU A 103 4.23 -13.05 3.00
CA LEU A 103 2.87 -12.77 3.47
C LEU A 103 1.83 -13.64 2.73
N LEU A 104 2.01 -13.86 1.43
CA LEU A 104 1.17 -14.73 0.62
C LEU A 104 1.29 -16.19 1.09
N ASP A 105 2.51 -16.71 1.20
CA ASP A 105 2.78 -18.10 1.60
C ASP A 105 2.25 -18.42 3.00
N THR A 106 2.32 -17.43 3.90
CA THR A 106 1.77 -17.54 5.27
C THR A 106 0.28 -17.24 5.35
N LYS A 107 -0.40 -16.96 4.22
CA LYS A 107 -1.83 -16.63 4.12
C LYS A 107 -2.25 -15.41 4.95
N ARG A 108 -1.34 -14.46 5.14
CA ARG A 108 -1.59 -13.21 5.88
C ARG A 108 -1.78 -12.01 4.97
N LEU A 109 -1.39 -12.12 3.70
CA LEU A 109 -1.55 -11.05 2.70
C LEU A 109 -3.02 -10.84 2.35
N GLN A 110 -3.48 -9.61 2.47
CA GLN A 110 -4.73 -9.11 1.91
C GLN A 110 -4.36 -7.95 0.97
N LEU A 111 -4.56 -8.12 -0.33
CA LEU A 111 -4.10 -7.17 -1.33
C LEU A 111 -5.25 -6.32 -1.85
N ILE A 112 -5.04 -5.01 -1.86
CA ILE A 112 -5.98 -4.01 -2.36
C ILE A 112 -5.28 -3.30 -3.51
N LEU A 113 -5.87 -3.37 -4.70
CA LEU A 113 -5.32 -2.71 -5.88
C LEU A 113 -5.96 -1.35 -6.06
N VAL A 114 -5.14 -0.31 -6.21
CA VAL A 114 -5.61 1.04 -6.53
C VAL A 114 -5.11 1.48 -7.91
N ASP A 115 -5.91 2.29 -8.58
CA ASP A 115 -5.65 2.89 -9.90
C ASP A 115 -5.54 1.89 -11.07
N HIS A 116 -5.51 0.59 -10.78
CA HIS A 116 -5.46 -0.47 -11.78
C HIS A 116 -6.17 -1.74 -11.27
N ASN A 117 -6.60 -2.60 -12.20
CA ASN A 117 -7.30 -3.85 -11.89
C ASN A 117 -6.49 -5.11 -12.25
N ILE A 118 -5.25 -4.97 -12.72
CA ILE A 118 -4.43 -6.08 -13.22
C ILE A 118 -3.01 -5.99 -12.67
N LEU A 119 -2.64 -6.94 -11.81
CA LEU A 119 -1.26 -7.06 -11.33
C LEU A 119 -0.26 -7.17 -12.47
N ALA A 120 0.92 -6.57 -12.27
CA ALA A 120 2.06 -6.75 -13.16
C ALA A 120 2.35 -8.23 -13.39
N GLN A 121 2.90 -8.59 -14.55
CA GLN A 121 3.11 -10.00 -14.90
C GLN A 121 3.92 -10.77 -13.84
N THR A 122 4.92 -10.12 -13.25
CA THR A 122 5.75 -10.64 -12.16
C THR A 122 4.98 -10.86 -10.86
N GLN A 123 3.86 -10.18 -10.68
CA GLN A 123 3.04 -10.13 -9.47
C GLN A 123 1.75 -10.97 -9.58
N ARG A 124 1.40 -11.49 -10.76
CA ARG A 124 0.15 -12.22 -11.02
C ARG A 124 -0.14 -13.40 -10.10
N HIS A 125 0.89 -14.03 -9.54
CA HIS A 125 0.70 -15.12 -8.58
C HIS A 125 0.03 -14.66 -7.26
N MET A 126 0.04 -13.35 -6.97
CA MET A 126 -0.61 -12.75 -5.80
C MET A 126 -2.12 -12.45 -6.03
N ASP A 127 -2.67 -12.72 -7.21
CA ASP A 127 -4.07 -12.44 -7.54
C ASP A 127 -5.04 -13.14 -6.57
N VAL A 128 -4.66 -14.32 -6.07
CA VAL A 128 -5.41 -15.08 -5.07
C VAL A 128 -5.57 -14.37 -3.71
N ALA A 129 -4.76 -13.34 -3.44
CA ALA A 129 -4.83 -12.53 -2.23
C ALA A 129 -5.55 -11.20 -2.44
N VAL A 130 -6.00 -10.88 -3.67
CA VAL A 130 -6.71 -9.63 -3.97
C VAL A 130 -8.11 -9.69 -3.37
N ILE A 131 -8.41 -8.77 -2.47
CA ILE A 131 -9.72 -8.64 -1.82
C ILE A 131 -10.55 -7.46 -2.33
N GLU A 132 -9.89 -6.47 -2.92
CA GLU A 132 -10.55 -5.25 -3.37
C GLU A 132 -9.76 -4.59 -4.51
N ILE A 133 -10.49 -3.95 -5.42
CA ILE A 133 -9.94 -3.18 -6.54
C ILE A 133 -10.66 -1.84 -6.59
N LEU A 134 -9.89 -0.76 -6.56
CA LEU A 134 -10.35 0.62 -6.68
C LEU A 134 -9.65 1.31 -7.85
N GLY A 135 -10.29 1.31 -9.00
CA GLY A 135 -9.73 1.92 -10.19
C GLY A 135 -10.77 2.15 -11.26
N ARG A 136 -10.34 2.73 -12.39
CA ARG A 136 -11.20 2.85 -13.56
C ARG A 136 -11.27 1.49 -14.25
N CYS A 137 -12.41 0.82 -14.20
CA CYS A 137 -12.67 -0.32 -15.06
C CYS A 137 -12.63 0.15 -16.53
N THR A 138 -11.55 -0.15 -17.24
CA THR A 138 -11.61 -0.16 -18.71
C THR A 138 -12.37 -1.43 -19.09
N CYS A 139 -13.70 -1.36 -19.14
CA CYS A 139 -14.47 -2.30 -19.94
C CYS A 139 -13.91 -2.18 -21.36
N LYS A 140 -13.20 -3.20 -21.84
CA LYS A 140 -12.92 -3.31 -23.28
C LYS A 140 -14.29 -3.35 -23.94
N LYS A 141 -14.64 -2.28 -24.66
CA LYS A 141 -15.73 -2.29 -25.62
C LYS A 141 -15.35 -3.19 -26.79
#